data_AF-A0A151R0X5-F1
#
_entry.id   AF-A0A151R0X5-F1
#
_cell.length_a   1.000
_cell.length_b   1.000
_cell.length_c   1.000
_cell.angle_alpha   90.00
_cell.angle_beta   90.00
_cell.angle_gamma   90.00
#
_symmetry.space_group_name_H-M   'P 1'
#
loop_
_entity.id
_entity.type
_entity.pdbx_description
1 polymer ?
#
loop_
_entity_poly.entity_id
_entity_poly.type
_entity_poly.pdbx_seq_one_letter_code
_entity_poly.pdbx_strand_id
1 'polypeptide(L)' 'MNWLTEIEKIFNVMDCPLTQKMKLATFMLTADAHVWWEGALQRMIDGGVHLNWDNFKKAFLEKYFSG' A
#
# COMPACT_ATOMS: atom_id res chain seq x y z
N MET A 1 -4.92 -2.89 16.24
CA MET A 1 -4.72 -1.83 15.23
C MET A 1 -3.58 -2.26 14.33
N ASN A 2 -3.79 -2.21 13.01
CA ASN A 2 -2.72 -2.48 12.05
C ASN A 2 -2.30 -1.17 11.37
N TRP A 3 -1.10 -1.16 10.81
CA TRP A 3 -0.53 0.00 10.11
C TRP A 3 -1.49 0.58 9.05
N LEU A 4 -2.24 -0.30 8.38
CA LEU A 4 -3.21 0.07 7.35
C LEU A 4 -4.37 0.91 7.90
N THR A 5 -4.85 0.59 9.10
CA THR A 5 -5.90 1.37 9.76
C THR A 5 -5.42 2.77 10.12
N GLU A 6 -4.18 2.91 10.61
CA GLU A 6 -3.63 4.21 11.02
C GLU A 6 -3.38 5.12 9.82
N ILE A 7 -2.88 4.58 8.70
CA ILE A 7 -2.67 5.39 7.50
C ILE A 7 -4.00 5.82 6.84
N GLU A 8 -5.04 4.97 6.89
CA GLU A 8 -6.36 5.35 6.38
C GLU A 8 -7.01 6.47 7.19
N LYS A 9 -6.78 6.53 8.51
CA LYS A 9 -7.20 7.68 9.33
C LYS A 9 -6.51 8.96 8.90
N ILE A 10 -5.19 8.93 8.64
CA ILE A 10 -4.44 10.10 8.16
C ILE A 10 -4.99 10.55 6.80
N PHE A 11 -5.21 9.63 5.87
CA PHE A 11 -5.80 9.96 4.57
C PHE A 11 -7.19 10.58 4.69
N ASN A 12 -8.00 10.11 5.64
CA ASN A 12 -9.31 10.68 5.90
C ASN A 12 -9.22 12.11 6.45
N VAL A 13 -8.31 12.37 7.39
CA VAL A 13 -8.10 13.70 7.97
C VAL A 13 -7.57 14.70 6.94
N MET A 14 -6.76 14.25 5.99
CA MET A 14 -6.19 15.12 4.96
C MET A 14 -7.05 15.26 3.70
N ASP A 15 -8.26 14.68 3.66
CA ASP A 15 -9.08 14.57 2.45
C ASP A 15 -8.29 14.04 1.24
N CYS A 16 -7.42 13.06 1.48
CA CYS A 16 -6.47 12.59 0.48
C CYS A 16 -7.19 11.93 -0.71
N PRO A 17 -6.97 12.42 -1.95
CA PRO A 17 -7.54 11.81 -3.16
C PRO A 17 -7.14 10.33 -3.30
N LEU A 18 -8.07 9.50 -3.78
CA LEU A 18 -7.82 8.06 -3.99
C LEU A 18 -6.60 7.80 -4.88
N THR A 19 -6.37 8.66 -5.88
CA THR A 19 -5.23 8.58 -6.81
C THR A 19 -3.87 8.85 -6.15
N GLN A 20 -3.85 9.46 -4.96
CA GLN A 20 -2.64 9.80 -4.22
C GLN A 20 -2.36 8.85 -3.05
N LYS A 21 -3.39 8.19 -2.49
CA LYS A 21 -3.25 7.30 -1.32
C LYS A 21 -2.14 6.27 -1.49
N MET A 22 -2.11 5.56 -2.62
CA MET A 22 -1.08 4.54 -2.87
C MET A 22 0.33 5.14 -2.86
N LYS A 23 0.54 6.28 -3.53
CA LYS A 23 1.86 6.94 -3.60
C LYS A 23 2.35 7.37 -2.22
N LEU A 24 1.46 7.96 -1.42
CA LEU A 24 1.78 8.37 -0.05
C LEU A 24 2.03 7.18 0.86
N ALA A 25 1.24 6.11 0.73
CA ALA A 25 1.45 4.90 1.50
C ALA A 25 2.79 4.25 1.19
N THR A 26 3.16 4.15 -0.09
CA THR A 26 4.48 3.69 -0.52
C THR A 26 5.59 4.54 0.09
N PHE A 27 5.45 5.87 0.08
CA PHE A 27 6.42 6.78 0.69
C PHE A 27 6.57 6.58 2.21
N MET A 28 5.49 6.20 2.90
CA MET A 28 5.50 5.95 4.35
C MET A 28 6.05 4.56 4.74
N LEU A 29 6.28 3.66 3.78
CA LEU A 29 6.93 2.38 4.06
C LEU A 29 8.41 2.59 4.35
N THR A 30 8.91 1.92 5.37
CA THR A 30 10.31 2.02 5.80
C THR A 30 10.99 0.65 5.81
N ALA A 31 12.31 0.64 5.60
CA ALA A 31 13.15 -0.56 5.69
C ALA A 31 12.60 -1.74 4.86
N ASP A 32 12.48 -2.91 5.47
CA ASP A 32 12.06 -4.15 4.80
C ASP A 32 10.70 -4.04 4.11
N ALA A 33 9.79 -3.20 4.62
CA ALA A 33 8.49 -3.00 4.00
C ALA A 33 8.58 -2.22 2.68
N HIS A 34 9.50 -1.26 2.58
CA HIS A 34 9.75 -0.55 1.33
C HIS A 34 10.35 -1.50 0.28
N VAL A 35 11.41 -2.23 0.65
CA VAL A 35 12.09 -3.18 -0.25
C VAL A 35 11.13 -4.26 -0.74
N TRP A 36 10.28 -4.80 0.15
CA TRP A 36 9.25 -5.75 -0.25
C TRP A 36 8.25 -5.14 -1.23
N TRP A 37 7.79 -3.92 -0.96
CA TRP A 37 6.80 -3.25 -1.81
C TRP A 37 7.35 -2.96 -3.21
N GLU A 38 8.61 -2.57 -3.36
CA GLU A 38 9.24 -2.40 -4.67
C GLU A 38 9.19 -3.69 -5.51
N GLY A 39 9.52 -4.83 -4.89
CA GLY A 39 9.42 -6.13 -5.56
C GLY A 39 7.97 -6.55 -5.86
N ALA A 40 7.01 -6.23 -4.97
CA ALA A 40 5.59 -6.49 -5.20
C ALA A 40 5.04 -5.62 -6.34
N LEU A 41 5.43 -4.34 -6.37
CA LEU A 41 5.05 -3.39 -7.39
C LEU A 41 5.53 -3.84 -8.78
N GLN A 42 6.78 -4.30 -8.89
CA GLN A 42 7.29 -4.85 -10.15
C GLN A 42 6.46 -6.04 -10.63
N ARG A 43 6.14 -7.00 -9.74
CA ARG A 43 5.28 -8.15 -10.09
C ARG A 43 3.88 -7.73 -10.52
N MET A 44 3.32 -6.69 -9.89
CA MET A 44 2.01 -6.16 -10.28
C MET A 44 2.05 -5.53 -11.67
N ILE A 45 3.11 -4.80 -11.98
CA ILE A 45 3.32 -4.21 -13.32
C ILE A 45 3.46 -5.33 -14.36
N ASP A 46 4.33 -6.30 -14.12
CA ASP A 46 4.57 -7.42 -15.05
C ASP A 46 3.32 -8.29 -15.26
N GLY A 47 2.50 -8.44 -14.21
CA GLY A 47 1.24 -9.17 -14.24
C GLY A 47 0.04 -8.37 -14.77
N GLY A 48 0.22 -7.10 -15.18
CA GLY A 48 -0.87 -6.25 -15.67
C GLY A 48 -1.91 -5.90 -14.60
N VAL A 49 -1.56 -5.99 -13.32
CA VAL A 49 -2.45 -5.64 -12.20
C VAL A 49 -2.58 -4.13 -12.12
N HIS A 50 -3.82 -3.64 -12.01
CA HIS A 50 -4.06 -2.21 -11.91
C HIS A 50 -3.45 -1.63 -10.62
N LEU A 51 -2.64 -0.58 -10.75
CA LEU A 51 -1.97 0.07 -9.62
C LEU A 51 -2.92 1.05 -8.91
N ASN A 52 -3.65 0.56 -7.92
CA ASN A 52 -4.56 1.36 -7.11
C ASN A 52 -4.45 1.04 -5.61
N TRP A 53 -5.15 1.84 -4.80
CA TRP A 53 -5.16 1.67 -3.35
C TRP A 53 -5.66 0.29 -2.90
N ASP A 54 -6.67 -0.26 -3.57
CA ASP A 54 -7.26 -1.54 -3.18
C ASP A 54 -6.30 -2.72 -3.41
N ASN A 55 -5.57 -2.73 -4.52
CA ASN A 55 -4.57 -3.76 -4.79
C ASN A 55 -3.33 -3.59 -3.89
N PHE A 56 -2.94 -2.37 -3.55
CA PHE A 56 -1.95 -2.14 -2.49
C PHE A 56 -2.40 -2.77 -1.16
N LYS A 57 -3.62 -2.47 -0.71
CA LYS A 57 -4.17 -3.01 0.54
C LYS A 57 -4.17 -4.53 0.53
N LYS A 58 -4.64 -5.13 -0.58
CA LYS A 58 -4.69 -6.58 -0.74
C LYS A 58 -3.30 -7.21 -0.60
N ALA A 59 -2.32 -6.72 -1.36
CA ALA A 59 -0.95 -7.22 -1.30
C ALA A 59 -0.32 -7.02 0.09
N PHE A 60 -0.57 -5.87 0.74
CA PHE A 60 -0.06 -5.57 2.07
C PHE A 60 -0.65 -6.51 3.14
N LEU A 61 -1.96 -6.74 3.10
CA LEU A 61 -2.65 -7.66 4.00
C LEU A 61 -2.17 -9.10 3.77
N GLU A 62 -2.04 -9.53 2.51
CA GLU A 62 -1.49 -10.84 2.16
C GLU A 62 -0.05 -11.03 2.64
N LYS A 63 0.77 -9.98 2.74
CA LYS A 63 2.15 -10.09 3.22
C LYS A 63 2.26 -10.14 4.75
N TYR A 64 1.52 -9.29 5.45
CA TYR A 64 1.73 -9.03 6.88
C TYR A 64 0.65 -9.58 7.79
N PHE A 65 -0.51 -9.96 7.24
CA PHE A 65 -1.70 -10.35 7.99
C PHE A 65 -2.36 -11.61 7.42
N SER A 66 -1.70 -12.32 6.50
CA SER A 66 -2.12 -13.66 6.10
C SER A 66 -1.74 -14.65 7.20
N GLY A 67 -2.76 -15.31 7.74
CA GLY A 67 -2.68 -16.38 8.73
C GLY A 67 -3.83 -17.34 8.50
#